data_AF-A0A846T931-F1
#
_entry.id   AF-A0A846T931-F1
#
_cell.length_a   1.000
_cell.length_b   1.000
_cell.length_c   1.000
_cell.angle_alpha   90.00
_cell.angle_beta   90.00
_cell.angle_gamma   90.00
#
_symmetry.space_group_name_H-M   'P 1'
#
loop_
_entity.id
_entity.type
_entity.pdbx_description
1 polymer ?
#
loop_
_entity_poly.entity_id
_entity_poly.type
_entity_poly.pdbx_seq_one_letter_code
_entity_poly.pdbx_strand_id
1 'polypeptide(L)'
;MKTDSVFYRLFQHLPELVFELAGWPAPEMAGYQFRSEEIKQTAFRLDGVLTPPATAPDRPIVFVEVQYQPEDRFYRRFFAEIFLYLYLQPPAHPWQAVVIYPERRVEREAGPHYTALLASPQVRRVYLEDYRQPDPSSLGLRLLQLLIGEPTQAVTQAQALVQPATPDQRGTAAWTELVNLVETLLVYRLPKLSREEIRAMLNLVDVDLKQTRFYQEVFAEGIQEGRQEGRQEECASLILRQLQRRFGAVDTDQMARIRQLNLAQAETLAESLLDFQTPADLKAWLAKLESGLA
;
A
#
# COMPACT_ATOMS: atom_id res chain seq x y z
N MET A 1 1.88 0.59 5.44
CA MET A 1 2.92 -0.26 4.84
C MET A 1 2.38 -1.62 4.39
N LYS A 2 1.96 -2.50 5.32
CA LYS A 2 1.48 -3.85 4.97
C LYS A 2 0.33 -3.88 3.93
N THR A 3 -0.64 -2.98 4.03
CA THR A 3 -1.81 -2.98 3.13
C THR A 3 -1.47 -2.41 1.76
N ASP A 4 -0.57 -1.42 1.74
CA ASP A 4 -0.20 -0.66 0.54
C ASP A 4 0.53 -1.58 -0.45
N SER A 5 1.40 -2.48 0.03
CA SER A 5 2.12 -3.43 -0.82
C SER A 5 1.22 -4.51 -1.45
N VAL A 6 0.06 -4.79 -0.85
CA VAL A 6 -0.88 -5.76 -1.41
C VAL A 6 -1.80 -5.14 -2.45
N PHE A 7 -2.27 -3.91 -2.22
CA PHE A 7 -2.98 -3.15 -3.25
C PHE A 7 -2.07 -2.83 -4.44
N TYR A 8 -0.81 -2.48 -4.18
CA TYR A 8 0.19 -2.28 -5.23
C TYR A 8 0.27 -3.50 -6.15
N ARG A 9 0.39 -4.70 -5.57
CA ARG A 9 0.44 -5.96 -6.33
C ARG A 9 -0.86 -6.23 -7.09
N LEU A 10 -2.00 -5.98 -6.47
CA LEU A 10 -3.30 -6.13 -7.12
C LEU A 10 -3.42 -5.25 -8.37
N PHE A 11 -3.03 -3.97 -8.28
CA PHE A 11 -3.07 -3.04 -9.41
C PHE A 11 -1.97 -3.29 -10.45
N GLN A 12 -0.85 -3.89 -10.06
CA GLN A 12 0.18 -4.33 -11.01
C GLN A 12 -0.31 -5.44 -11.94
N HIS A 13 -1.19 -6.33 -11.45
CA HIS A 13 -1.72 -7.46 -12.22
C HIS A 13 -3.05 -7.13 -12.91
N LEU A 14 -3.88 -6.32 -12.25
CA LEU A 14 -5.20 -5.92 -12.74
C LEU A 14 -5.31 -4.39 -12.70
N PRO A 15 -4.55 -3.67 -13.55
CA PRO A 15 -4.58 -2.21 -13.59
C PRO A 15 -5.98 -1.67 -13.95
N GLU A 16 -6.80 -2.43 -14.65
CA GLU A 16 -8.20 -2.10 -14.93
C GLU A 16 -9.04 -1.88 -13.67
N LEU A 17 -8.67 -2.54 -12.56
CA LEU A 17 -9.38 -2.41 -11.29
C LEU A 17 -9.34 -0.97 -10.78
N VAL A 18 -8.29 -0.21 -11.07
CA VAL A 18 -8.20 1.20 -10.70
C VAL A 18 -9.32 2.01 -11.36
N PHE A 19 -9.56 1.79 -12.66
CA PHE A 19 -10.62 2.45 -13.41
C PHE A 19 -12.00 1.99 -12.96
N GLU A 20 -12.16 0.68 -12.73
CA GLU A 20 -13.40 0.09 -12.21
C GLU A 20 -13.77 0.70 -10.85
N LEU A 21 -12.82 0.77 -9.92
CA LEU A 21 -13.02 1.39 -8.60
C LEU A 21 -13.33 2.89 -8.70
N ALA A 22 -12.67 3.60 -9.61
CA ALA A 22 -12.93 5.02 -9.83
C ALA A 22 -14.27 5.31 -10.53
N GLY A 23 -14.96 4.26 -11.04
CA GLY A 23 -16.18 4.40 -11.84
C GLY A 23 -15.93 5.08 -13.19
N TRP A 24 -14.71 4.97 -13.72
CA TRP A 24 -14.32 5.50 -15.02
C TRP A 24 -14.43 4.43 -16.10
N PRO A 25 -14.70 4.81 -17.36
CA PRO A 25 -14.60 3.87 -18.47
C PRO A 25 -13.14 3.40 -18.59
N ALA A 26 -12.91 2.10 -18.50
CA ALA A 26 -11.58 1.54 -18.67
C ALA A 26 -11.13 1.76 -20.13
N PRO A 27 -9.96 2.40 -20.36
CA PRO A 27 -9.37 2.44 -21.69
C PRO A 27 -8.87 1.05 -22.10
N GLU A 28 -8.39 0.92 -23.34
CA GLU A 28 -7.64 -0.27 -23.70
C GLU A 28 -6.38 -0.37 -22.83
N MET A 29 -6.31 -1.43 -22.03
CA MET A 29 -5.29 -1.61 -21.01
C MET A 29 -3.95 -2.13 -21.56
N ALA A 30 -3.91 -2.54 -22.83
CA ALA A 30 -2.69 -3.03 -23.47
C ALA A 30 -1.57 -1.98 -23.38
N GLY A 31 -0.46 -2.36 -22.76
CA GLY A 31 0.74 -1.53 -22.60
C GLY A 31 0.73 -0.59 -21.39
N TYR A 32 -0.33 -0.57 -20.57
CA TYR A 32 -0.29 0.14 -19.29
C TYR A 32 0.66 -0.52 -18.30
N GLN A 33 1.28 0.30 -17.45
CA GLN A 33 2.21 -0.16 -16.42
C GLN A 33 1.93 0.56 -15.10
N PHE A 34 1.81 -0.22 -14.02
CA PHE A 34 1.67 0.31 -12.66
C PHE A 34 3.03 0.26 -11.95
N ARG A 35 3.48 1.40 -11.41
CA ARG A 35 4.80 1.54 -10.76
C ARG A 35 4.73 2.50 -9.58
N SER A 36 5.64 2.35 -8.62
CA SER A 36 5.92 3.39 -7.63
C SER A 36 7.02 4.31 -8.18
N GLU A 37 6.87 5.62 -7.98
CA GLU A 37 7.81 6.63 -8.47
C GLU A 37 8.42 7.40 -7.30
N GLU A 38 9.75 7.43 -7.24
CA GLU A 38 10.50 8.20 -6.24
C GLU A 38 11.16 9.41 -6.90
N ILE A 39 10.87 10.62 -6.40
CA ILE A 39 11.37 11.85 -6.99
C ILE A 39 12.72 12.20 -6.34
N LYS A 40 13.81 11.91 -7.06
CA LYS A 40 15.23 11.90 -6.59
C LYS A 40 15.82 13.22 -6.03
N GLN A 41 15.03 14.23 -5.72
CA GLN A 41 15.51 15.51 -5.16
C GLN A 41 14.77 15.93 -3.88
N THR A 42 13.78 15.13 -3.47
CA THR A 42 12.86 15.41 -2.39
C THR A 42 12.45 14.08 -1.76
N ALA A 43 12.19 13.99 -0.46
CA ALA A 43 11.70 12.74 0.17
C ALA A 43 10.24 12.37 -0.23
N PHE A 44 9.82 12.77 -1.44
CA PHE A 44 8.49 12.55 -2.00
C PHE A 44 8.47 11.25 -2.80
N ARG A 45 7.43 10.45 -2.56
CA ARG A 45 7.21 9.16 -3.20
C ARG A 45 5.75 9.07 -3.61
N LEU A 46 5.51 8.69 -4.85
CA LEU A 46 4.20 8.30 -5.33
C LEU A 46 4.08 6.78 -5.21
N ASP A 47 3.13 6.32 -4.42
CA ASP A 47 2.98 4.89 -4.11
C ASP A 47 2.42 4.10 -5.31
N GLY A 48 1.61 4.75 -6.16
CA GLY A 48 1.06 4.16 -7.37
C GLY A 48 0.94 5.15 -8.51
N VAL A 49 1.55 4.83 -9.64
CA VAL A 49 1.44 5.58 -10.90
C VAL A 49 1.13 4.58 -12.01
N LEU A 50 -0.05 4.70 -12.60
CA LEU A 50 -0.50 3.92 -13.73
C LEU A 50 -0.24 4.71 -15.03
N THR A 51 0.76 4.28 -15.79
CA THR A 51 1.25 5.01 -16.96
C THR A 51 0.83 4.31 -18.25
N PRO A 52 0.16 5.01 -19.20
CA PRO A 52 -0.19 4.47 -20.50
C PRO A 52 1.04 4.32 -21.42
N PRO A 53 0.94 3.56 -22.52
CA PRO A 53 1.99 3.54 -23.52
C PRO A 53 2.10 4.89 -24.23
N ALA A 54 3.33 5.31 -24.57
CA ALA A 54 3.60 6.58 -25.25
C ALA A 54 2.89 6.74 -26.60
N THR A 55 2.48 5.64 -27.23
CA THR A 55 1.73 5.61 -28.48
C THR A 55 0.26 6.00 -28.32
N ALA A 56 -0.24 6.18 -27.10
CA ALA A 56 -1.64 6.49 -26.80
C ALA A 56 -1.79 7.80 -26.00
N PRO A 57 -1.59 8.97 -26.63
CA PRO A 57 -1.53 10.27 -25.94
C PRO A 57 -2.82 10.65 -25.20
N ASP A 58 -3.98 10.24 -25.69
CA ASP A 58 -5.28 10.59 -25.10
C ASP A 58 -5.61 9.79 -23.83
N ARG A 59 -4.83 8.75 -23.52
CA ARG A 59 -5.02 7.88 -22.36
C ARG A 59 -4.43 8.54 -21.12
N PRO A 60 -5.11 8.51 -19.96
CA PRO A 60 -4.63 9.21 -18.77
C PRO A 60 -3.52 8.47 -18.04
N ILE A 61 -2.56 9.23 -17.50
CA ILE A 61 -1.77 8.78 -16.36
C ILE A 61 -2.65 8.84 -15.11
N VAL A 62 -2.65 7.79 -14.27
CA VAL A 62 -3.48 7.75 -13.06
C VAL A 62 -2.59 7.62 -11.83
N PHE A 63 -2.65 8.61 -10.95
CA PHE A 63 -2.02 8.56 -9.62
C PHE A 63 -2.96 7.83 -8.66
N VAL A 64 -2.44 6.83 -7.95
CA VAL A 64 -3.24 5.97 -7.07
C VAL A 64 -2.62 5.99 -5.68
N GLU A 65 -3.41 6.38 -4.69
CA GLU A 65 -3.05 6.29 -3.29
C GLU A 65 -4.05 5.42 -2.53
N VAL A 66 -3.54 4.54 -1.67
CA VAL A 66 -4.33 3.74 -0.74
C VAL A 66 -4.11 4.26 0.68
N GLN A 67 -5.07 4.98 1.23
CA GLN A 67 -4.94 5.67 2.52
C GLN A 67 -5.74 4.94 3.62
N TYR A 68 -5.06 4.08 4.38
CA TYR A 68 -5.68 3.34 5.50
C TYR A 68 -5.63 4.05 6.84
N GLN A 69 -4.76 5.06 6.98
CA GLN A 69 -4.59 5.80 8.22
C GLN A 69 -5.18 7.20 8.10
N PRO A 70 -5.86 7.70 9.14
CA PRO A 70 -6.31 9.07 9.14
C PRO A 70 -5.10 10.01 9.22
N GLU A 71 -4.95 10.89 8.23
CA GLU A 71 -3.81 11.81 8.15
C GLU A 71 -4.28 13.20 7.72
N ASP A 72 -4.10 14.19 8.62
CA ASP A 72 -4.64 15.54 8.43
C ASP A 72 -3.94 16.32 7.30
N ARG A 73 -2.71 15.94 6.97
CA ARG A 73 -1.91 16.58 5.90
C ARG A 73 -1.95 15.80 4.59
N PHE A 74 -2.71 14.71 4.51
CA PHE A 74 -2.73 13.81 3.37
C PHE A 74 -2.91 14.54 2.04
N TYR A 75 -4.00 15.29 1.86
CA TYR A 75 -4.27 16.00 0.60
C TYR A 75 -3.21 17.06 0.27
N ARG A 76 -2.56 17.65 1.28
CA ARG A 76 -1.46 18.58 1.06
C ARG A 76 -0.26 17.88 0.44
N ARG A 77 0.11 16.72 1.00
CA ARG A 77 1.17 15.86 0.47
C ARG A 77 0.81 15.35 -0.91
N PHE A 78 -0.34 14.69 -1.06
CA PHE A 78 -0.76 14.03 -2.28
C PHE A 78 -0.79 14.97 -3.49
N PHE A 79 -1.40 16.15 -3.36
CA PHE A 79 -1.42 17.11 -4.47
C PHE A 79 -0.06 17.76 -4.71
N ALA A 80 0.76 17.98 -3.68
CA ALA A 80 2.12 18.47 -3.87
C ALA A 80 2.98 17.48 -4.66
N GLU A 81 2.89 16.18 -4.36
CA GLU A 81 3.60 15.11 -5.05
C GLU A 81 3.18 15.00 -6.51
N ILE A 82 1.86 15.01 -6.78
CA ILE A 82 1.32 14.99 -8.15
C ILE A 82 1.83 16.21 -8.94
N PHE A 83 1.69 17.42 -8.41
CA PHE A 83 2.07 18.62 -9.15
C PHE A 83 3.59 18.75 -9.31
N LEU A 84 4.37 18.25 -8.36
CA LEU A 84 5.83 18.17 -8.50
C LEU A 84 6.21 17.16 -9.60
N TYR A 85 5.56 16.00 -9.65
CA TYR A 85 5.76 15.04 -10.74
C TYR A 85 5.44 15.69 -12.09
N LEU A 86 4.28 16.33 -12.23
CA LEU A 86 3.88 16.99 -13.47
C LEU A 86 4.82 18.14 -13.88
N TYR A 87 5.44 18.82 -12.92
CA TYR A 87 6.42 19.87 -13.18
C TYR A 87 7.76 19.30 -13.65
N LEU A 88 8.28 18.27 -12.97
CA LEU A 88 9.58 17.67 -13.29
C LEU A 88 9.55 16.78 -14.52
N GLN A 89 8.42 16.10 -14.76
CA GLN A 89 8.19 15.17 -15.86
C GLN A 89 6.84 15.47 -16.52
N PRO A 90 6.70 16.56 -17.30
CA PRO A 90 5.44 16.91 -17.93
C PRO A 90 4.98 15.79 -18.88
N PRO A 91 3.89 15.07 -18.56
CA PRO A 91 3.45 13.97 -19.41
C PRO A 91 2.73 14.52 -20.64
N ALA A 92 2.81 13.79 -21.76
CA ALA A 92 1.98 14.05 -22.94
C ALA A 92 0.50 13.66 -22.73
N HIS A 93 0.21 13.01 -21.60
CA HIS A 93 -1.06 12.40 -21.25
C HIS A 93 -1.87 13.30 -20.30
N PRO A 94 -3.21 13.31 -20.37
CA PRO A 94 -4.02 13.87 -19.30
C PRO A 94 -3.73 13.13 -18.00
N TRP A 95 -3.89 13.78 -16.85
CA TRP A 95 -3.72 13.11 -15.56
C TRP A 95 -5.06 12.86 -14.87
N GLN A 96 -5.11 11.85 -14.01
CA GLN A 96 -6.21 11.55 -13.12
C GLN A 96 -5.67 11.08 -11.78
N ALA A 97 -6.48 11.14 -10.73
CA ALA A 97 -6.08 10.66 -9.41
C ALA A 97 -7.19 9.88 -8.71
N VAL A 98 -6.82 8.80 -8.05
CA VAL A 98 -7.71 7.96 -7.24
C VAL A 98 -7.14 7.85 -5.84
N VAL A 99 -7.96 8.19 -4.84
CA VAL A 99 -7.65 7.95 -3.43
C VAL A 99 -8.60 6.88 -2.92
N ILE A 100 -8.04 5.81 -2.38
CA ILE A 100 -8.78 4.64 -1.91
C ILE A 100 -8.71 4.60 -0.39
N TYR A 101 -9.86 4.69 0.25
CA TYR A 101 -10.02 4.59 1.71
C TYR A 101 -10.68 3.26 2.07
N PRO A 102 -10.34 2.64 3.21
CA PRO A 102 -11.08 1.49 3.70
C PRO A 102 -12.54 1.85 4.04
N GLU A 103 -12.74 3.01 4.67
CA GLU A 103 -14.03 3.49 5.18
C GLU A 103 -14.05 5.03 5.13
N ARG A 104 -15.23 5.64 4.94
CA ARG A 104 -15.36 7.12 4.87
C ARG A 104 -14.82 7.84 6.09
N ARG A 105 -14.92 7.23 7.27
CA ARG A 105 -14.44 7.83 8.54
C ARG A 105 -12.91 8.00 8.61
N VAL A 106 -12.16 7.33 7.74
CA VAL A 106 -10.69 7.47 7.68
C VAL A 106 -10.28 8.73 6.94
N GLU A 107 -11.09 9.19 5.97
CA GLU A 107 -10.83 10.45 5.27
C GLU A 107 -10.83 11.62 6.26
N ARG A 108 -9.79 12.45 6.16
CA ARG A 108 -9.69 13.72 6.88
C ARG A 108 -10.18 14.85 6.00
N GLU A 109 -10.75 15.87 6.63
CA GLU A 109 -11.20 17.06 5.91
C GLU A 109 -10.03 17.72 5.18
N ALA A 110 -10.13 17.83 3.85
CA ALA A 110 -9.08 18.45 3.04
C ALA A 110 -8.95 19.96 3.30
N GLY A 111 -10.00 20.59 3.81
CA GLY A 111 -10.12 22.04 3.92
C GLY A 111 -10.43 22.72 2.58
N PRO A 112 -10.57 24.05 2.57
CA PRO A 112 -11.08 24.80 1.42
C PRO A 112 -10.11 24.88 0.23
N HIS A 113 -8.81 24.63 0.45
CA HIS A 113 -7.79 24.79 -0.59
C HIS A 113 -7.88 23.77 -1.72
N TYR A 114 -8.42 22.57 -1.43
CA TYR A 114 -8.48 21.47 -2.39
C TYR A 114 -9.90 21.21 -2.90
N THR A 115 -10.88 22.03 -2.51
CA THR A 115 -12.30 21.83 -2.86
C THR A 115 -12.50 21.74 -4.36
N ALA A 116 -11.87 22.61 -5.15
CA ALA A 116 -12.00 22.59 -6.62
C ALA A 116 -11.45 21.29 -7.24
N LEU A 117 -10.33 20.78 -6.71
CA LEU A 117 -9.72 19.53 -7.18
C LEU A 117 -10.57 18.32 -6.79
N LEU A 118 -11.07 18.28 -5.56
CA LEU A 118 -11.89 17.18 -5.05
C LEU A 118 -13.33 17.17 -5.61
N ALA A 119 -13.79 18.31 -6.12
CA ALA A 119 -15.05 18.42 -6.88
C ALA A 119 -14.88 18.07 -8.36
N SER A 120 -13.64 18.03 -8.87
CA SER A 120 -13.35 17.71 -10.25
C SER A 120 -13.59 16.22 -10.53
N PRO A 121 -14.16 15.84 -11.70
CA PRO A 121 -14.27 14.44 -12.10
C PRO A 121 -12.92 13.74 -12.32
N GLN A 122 -11.83 14.51 -12.36
CA GLN A 122 -10.44 14.06 -12.50
C GLN A 122 -9.89 13.39 -11.24
N VAL A 123 -10.47 13.69 -10.07
CA VAL A 123 -10.05 13.13 -8.79
C VAL A 123 -11.20 12.31 -8.21
N ARG A 124 -10.97 11.03 -7.94
CA ARG A 124 -11.96 10.13 -7.34
C ARG A 124 -11.54 9.70 -5.96
N ARG A 125 -12.50 9.77 -5.03
CA ARG A 125 -12.42 9.14 -3.71
C ARG A 125 -13.24 7.87 -3.76
N VAL A 126 -12.59 6.76 -3.45
CA VAL A 126 -13.17 5.41 -3.46
C VAL A 126 -13.18 4.92 -2.02
N TYR A 127 -14.30 4.37 -1.57
CA TYR A 127 -14.43 3.80 -0.23
C TYR A 127 -14.69 2.30 -0.35
N LEU A 128 -13.76 1.49 0.15
CA LEU A 128 -13.79 0.04 0.01
C LEU A 128 -14.99 -0.60 0.73
N GLU A 129 -15.52 0.05 1.76
CA GLU A 129 -16.78 -0.35 2.40
C GLU A 129 -17.96 -0.48 1.43
N ASP A 130 -17.96 0.26 0.31
CA ASP A 130 -19.00 0.20 -0.72
C ASP A 130 -18.93 -1.10 -1.56
N TYR A 131 -17.80 -1.80 -1.52
CA TYR A 131 -17.50 -2.97 -2.36
C TYR A 131 -17.61 -4.32 -1.62
N ARG A 132 -18.14 -4.32 -0.38
CA ARG A 132 -18.33 -5.53 0.44
C ARG A 132 -19.57 -6.35 0.06
N GLN A 133 -20.15 -6.14 -1.12
CA GLN A 133 -21.33 -6.86 -1.59
C GLN A 133 -21.00 -8.33 -1.91
N PRO A 134 -21.92 -9.30 -1.70
CA PRO A 134 -21.59 -10.73 -1.81
C PRO A 134 -21.28 -11.22 -3.24
N ASP A 135 -21.81 -10.57 -4.29
CA ASP A 135 -21.70 -11.02 -5.68
C ASP A 135 -21.08 -9.94 -6.61
N PRO A 136 -19.75 -9.77 -6.60
CA PRO A 136 -19.08 -8.82 -7.49
C PRO A 136 -19.05 -9.30 -8.95
N SER A 137 -19.28 -8.34 -9.86
CA SER A 137 -19.41 -8.60 -11.30
C SER A 137 -18.10 -8.94 -12.01
N SER A 138 -16.96 -8.41 -11.54
CA SER A 138 -15.66 -8.56 -12.21
C SER A 138 -14.68 -9.46 -11.43
N LEU A 139 -13.65 -9.95 -12.12
CA LEU A 139 -12.55 -10.67 -11.50
C LEU A 139 -11.79 -9.77 -10.50
N GLY A 140 -11.52 -8.52 -10.87
CA GLY A 140 -10.83 -7.55 -10.02
C GLY A 140 -11.56 -7.31 -8.70
N LEU A 141 -12.89 -7.14 -8.75
CA LEU A 141 -13.71 -7.00 -7.54
C LEU A 141 -13.77 -8.28 -6.72
N ARG A 142 -13.83 -9.48 -7.33
CA ARG A 142 -13.72 -10.75 -6.59
C ARG A 142 -12.39 -10.89 -5.85
N LEU A 143 -11.29 -10.50 -6.48
CA LEU A 143 -9.97 -10.52 -5.86
C LEU A 143 -9.86 -9.47 -4.75
N LEU A 144 -10.40 -8.27 -4.97
CA LEU A 144 -10.48 -7.23 -3.94
C LEU A 144 -11.24 -7.72 -2.70
N GLN A 145 -12.32 -8.50 -2.87
CA GLN A 145 -13.09 -9.04 -1.77
C GLN A 145 -12.32 -10.00 -0.87
N LEU A 146 -11.29 -10.68 -1.39
CA LEU A 146 -10.40 -11.46 -0.53
C LEU A 146 -9.67 -10.58 0.50
N LEU A 147 -9.47 -9.29 0.21
CA LEU A 147 -8.85 -8.33 1.11
C LEU A 147 -9.84 -7.66 2.06
N ILE A 148 -11.01 -7.26 1.54
CA ILE A 148 -11.95 -6.39 2.27
C ILE A 148 -13.15 -7.13 2.87
N GLY A 149 -13.42 -8.36 2.44
CA GLY A 149 -14.53 -9.19 2.88
C GLY A 149 -14.27 -9.91 4.21
N GLU A 150 -15.24 -10.71 4.67
CA GLU A 150 -15.15 -11.43 5.94
C GLU A 150 -14.07 -12.53 5.93
N PRO A 151 -13.19 -12.64 6.95
CA PRO A 151 -12.10 -13.63 6.97
C PRO A 151 -12.60 -15.08 6.84
N THR A 152 -13.78 -15.37 7.38
CA THR A 152 -14.39 -16.70 7.36
C THR A 152 -14.82 -17.13 5.96
N GLN A 153 -15.12 -16.19 5.06
CA GLN A 153 -15.53 -16.45 3.69
C GLN A 153 -14.36 -16.40 2.70
N ALA A 154 -13.22 -15.80 3.08
CA ALA A 154 -12.07 -15.59 2.22
C ALA A 154 -11.57 -16.89 1.55
N VAL A 155 -11.52 -18.00 2.29
CA VAL A 155 -11.10 -19.30 1.75
C VAL A 155 -12.10 -19.82 0.71
N THR A 156 -13.40 -19.75 0.99
CA THR A 156 -14.45 -20.19 0.06
C THR A 156 -14.47 -19.36 -1.21
N GLN A 157 -14.31 -18.03 -1.10
CA GLN A 157 -14.22 -17.13 -2.25
C GLN A 157 -12.96 -17.40 -3.07
N ALA A 158 -11.83 -17.64 -2.42
CA ALA A 158 -10.59 -17.98 -3.09
C ALA A 158 -10.66 -19.34 -3.81
N GLN A 159 -11.31 -20.33 -3.21
CA GLN A 159 -11.59 -21.61 -3.86
C GLN A 159 -12.44 -21.42 -5.12
N ALA A 160 -13.47 -20.58 -5.07
CA ALA A 160 -14.33 -20.26 -6.22
C ALA A 160 -13.62 -19.46 -7.33
N LEU A 161 -12.49 -18.81 -7.01
CA LEU A 161 -11.65 -18.13 -8.00
C LEU A 161 -10.72 -19.10 -8.75
N VAL A 162 -10.21 -20.12 -8.06
CA VAL A 162 -9.25 -21.07 -8.64
C VAL A 162 -9.91 -22.35 -9.19
N GLN A 163 -11.18 -22.61 -8.84
CA GLN A 163 -12.03 -23.71 -9.34
C GLN A 163 -13.32 -23.17 -9.96
N PRO A 164 -13.91 -23.82 -10.98
CA PRO A 164 -13.54 -25.09 -11.58
C PRO A 164 -12.63 -24.90 -12.80
N ALA A 165 -11.31 -24.91 -12.60
CA ALA A 165 -10.37 -24.91 -13.72
C ALA A 165 -10.19 -26.33 -14.27
N THR A 166 -10.45 -26.53 -15.57
CA THR A 166 -10.16 -27.80 -16.26
C THR A 166 -8.66 -28.09 -16.27
N PRO A 167 -8.21 -29.36 -16.45
CA PRO A 167 -6.79 -29.68 -16.53
C PRO A 167 -6.02 -28.80 -17.54
N ASP A 168 -6.61 -28.51 -18.69
CA ASP A 168 -6.02 -27.64 -19.71
C ASP A 168 -5.87 -26.19 -19.22
N GLN A 169 -6.85 -25.67 -18.47
CA GLN A 169 -6.77 -24.33 -17.89
C GLN A 169 -5.70 -24.22 -16.81
N ARG A 170 -5.54 -25.26 -15.98
CA ARG A 170 -4.53 -25.29 -14.92
C ARG A 170 -3.09 -25.25 -15.45
N GLY A 171 -2.87 -25.66 -16.69
CA GLY A 171 -1.56 -25.59 -17.36
C GLY A 171 -1.18 -24.21 -17.90
N THR A 172 -2.09 -23.23 -17.84
CA THR A 172 -1.83 -21.91 -18.43
C THR A 172 -1.04 -20.99 -17.49
N ALA A 173 -0.23 -20.09 -18.09
CA ALA A 173 0.45 -19.04 -17.35
C ALA A 173 -0.55 -18.14 -16.60
N ALA A 174 -1.66 -17.78 -17.24
CA ALA A 174 -2.71 -16.96 -16.66
C ALA A 174 -3.34 -17.57 -15.40
N TRP A 175 -3.62 -18.88 -15.41
CA TRP A 175 -4.13 -19.56 -14.21
C TRP A 175 -3.08 -19.60 -13.09
N THR A 176 -1.82 -19.84 -13.44
CA THR A 176 -0.72 -19.84 -12.48
C THR A 176 -0.56 -18.47 -11.81
N GLU A 177 -0.63 -17.38 -12.59
CA GLU A 177 -0.60 -16.01 -12.10
C GLU A 177 -1.80 -15.70 -11.19
N LEU A 178 -3.01 -16.09 -11.59
CA LEU A 178 -4.21 -15.93 -10.76
C LEU A 178 -4.06 -16.63 -9.41
N VAL A 179 -3.64 -17.90 -9.40
CA VAL A 179 -3.44 -18.68 -8.18
C VAL A 179 -2.39 -18.02 -7.29
N ASN A 180 -1.28 -17.57 -7.86
CA ASN A 180 -0.23 -16.88 -7.12
C ASN A 180 -0.73 -15.58 -6.47
N LEU A 181 -1.54 -14.81 -7.20
CA LEU A 181 -2.17 -13.61 -6.67
C LEU A 181 -3.12 -13.95 -5.53
N VAL A 182 -4.01 -14.93 -5.72
CA VAL A 182 -4.93 -15.41 -4.67
C VAL A 182 -4.18 -15.88 -3.42
N GLU A 183 -3.12 -16.68 -3.55
CA GLU A 183 -2.28 -17.12 -2.43
C GLU A 183 -1.69 -15.91 -1.69
N THR A 184 -1.17 -14.92 -2.43
CA THR A 184 -0.58 -13.70 -1.86
C THR A 184 -1.62 -12.88 -1.08
N LEU A 185 -2.83 -12.71 -1.65
CA LEU A 185 -3.94 -12.02 -0.99
C LEU A 185 -4.36 -12.75 0.30
N LEU A 186 -4.41 -14.08 0.29
CA LEU A 186 -4.76 -14.88 1.46
C LEU A 186 -3.69 -14.88 2.56
N VAL A 187 -2.41 -14.94 2.21
CA VAL A 187 -1.31 -14.81 3.20
C VAL A 187 -1.44 -13.49 3.94
N TYR A 188 -1.77 -12.43 3.21
CA TYR A 188 -2.00 -11.13 3.81
C TYR A 188 -3.24 -11.09 4.70
N ARG A 189 -4.35 -11.65 4.21
CA ARG A 189 -5.63 -11.65 4.92
C ARG A 189 -5.63 -12.54 6.17
N LEU A 190 -4.90 -13.66 6.11
CA LEU A 190 -4.87 -14.73 7.12
C LEU A 190 -3.43 -14.93 7.64
N PRO A 191 -2.85 -13.93 8.34
CA PRO A 191 -1.43 -13.92 8.71
C PRO A 191 -1.02 -15.03 9.70
N LYS A 192 -1.99 -15.74 10.28
CA LYS A 192 -1.76 -16.89 11.16
C LYS A 192 -1.59 -18.21 10.41
N LEU A 193 -1.94 -18.25 9.12
CA LEU A 193 -1.81 -19.44 8.29
C LEU A 193 -0.52 -19.37 7.50
N SER A 194 0.16 -20.50 7.42
CA SER A 194 1.27 -20.72 6.51
C SER A 194 0.77 -20.84 5.07
N ARG A 195 1.68 -20.61 4.12
CA ARG A 195 1.41 -20.81 2.69
C ARG A 195 1.01 -22.26 2.38
N GLU A 196 1.58 -23.23 3.08
CA GLU A 196 1.28 -24.65 2.91
C GLU A 196 -0.15 -24.97 3.34
N GLU A 197 -0.59 -24.42 4.49
CA GLU A 197 -1.97 -24.52 4.94
C GLU A 197 -2.94 -23.85 3.97
N ILE A 198 -2.60 -22.66 3.44
CA ILE A 198 -3.42 -21.97 2.43
C ILE A 198 -3.55 -22.83 1.16
N ARG A 199 -2.46 -23.42 0.65
CA ARG A 199 -2.51 -24.30 -0.53
C ARG A 199 -3.33 -25.55 -0.30
N ALA A 200 -3.22 -26.15 0.88
CA ALA A 200 -4.04 -27.30 1.27
C ALA A 200 -5.52 -26.92 1.27
N MET A 201 -5.88 -25.76 1.84
CA MET A 201 -7.26 -25.25 1.81
C MET A 201 -7.75 -24.96 0.39
N LEU A 202 -6.89 -24.51 -0.52
CA LEU A 202 -7.24 -24.27 -1.93
C LEU A 202 -7.26 -25.54 -2.80
N ASN A 203 -6.94 -26.72 -2.24
CA ASN A 203 -6.76 -27.98 -2.96
C ASN A 203 -5.67 -27.90 -4.05
N LEU A 204 -4.55 -27.24 -3.75
CA LEU A 204 -3.42 -26.98 -4.67
C LEU A 204 -2.14 -27.74 -4.29
N VAL A 205 -2.27 -28.86 -3.57
CA VAL A 205 -1.14 -29.58 -2.95
C VAL A 205 -0.07 -30.04 -3.97
N ASP A 206 -0.46 -30.25 -5.23
CA ASP A 206 0.44 -30.74 -6.30
C ASP A 206 1.02 -29.63 -7.20
N VAL A 207 0.81 -28.34 -6.88
CA VAL A 207 1.27 -27.22 -7.73
C VAL A 207 2.53 -26.58 -7.16
N ASP A 208 3.68 -26.80 -7.80
CA ASP A 208 4.93 -26.13 -7.41
C ASP A 208 5.00 -24.69 -7.96
N LEU A 209 4.37 -23.79 -7.23
CA LEU A 209 4.36 -22.35 -7.55
C LEU A 209 5.66 -21.64 -7.15
N LYS A 210 6.52 -22.27 -6.34
CA LYS A 210 7.73 -21.62 -5.77
C LYS A 210 8.77 -21.28 -6.85
N GLN A 211 8.69 -21.91 -8.02
CA GLN A 211 9.61 -21.69 -9.14
C GLN A 211 9.19 -20.55 -10.07
N THR A 212 8.00 -19.97 -9.89
CA THR A 212 7.56 -18.88 -10.75
C THR A 212 8.36 -17.61 -10.44
N ARG A 213 8.75 -16.84 -11.47
CA ARG A 213 9.48 -15.57 -11.29
C ARG A 213 8.72 -14.62 -10.36
N PHE A 214 7.41 -14.57 -10.53
CA PHE A 214 6.51 -13.82 -9.67
C PHE A 214 6.63 -14.21 -8.19
N TYR A 215 6.67 -15.51 -7.87
CA TYR A 215 6.84 -15.98 -6.49
C TYR A 215 8.18 -15.54 -5.90
N GLN A 216 9.26 -15.59 -6.69
CA GLN A 216 10.59 -15.17 -6.24
C GLN A 216 10.66 -13.67 -5.97
N GLU A 217 10.06 -12.85 -6.84
CA GLU A 217 9.99 -11.39 -6.67
C GLU A 217 9.16 -11.02 -5.43
N VAL A 218 7.95 -11.60 -5.29
CA VAL A 218 7.07 -11.38 -4.13
C VAL A 218 7.73 -11.81 -2.82
N PHE A 219 8.43 -12.95 -2.83
CA PHE A 219 9.14 -13.42 -1.65
C PHE A 219 10.32 -12.50 -1.30
N ALA A 220 11.10 -12.08 -2.30
CA ALA A 220 12.23 -11.17 -2.10
C ALA A 220 11.79 -9.80 -1.54
N GLU A 221 10.72 -9.23 -2.09
CA GLU A 221 10.13 -7.97 -1.61
C GLU A 221 9.63 -8.11 -0.16
N GLY A 222 8.90 -9.18 0.15
CA GLY A 222 8.44 -9.45 1.52
C GLY A 222 9.58 -9.63 2.53
N ILE A 223 10.70 -10.23 2.11
CA ILE A 223 11.92 -10.32 2.94
C ILE A 223 12.55 -8.93 3.15
N GLN A 224 12.56 -8.07 2.12
CA GLN A 224 13.06 -6.71 2.25
C GLN A 224 12.20 -5.87 3.20
N GLU A 225 10.88 -5.89 3.05
CA GLU A 225 9.94 -5.21 3.95
C GLU A 225 10.11 -5.71 5.39
N GLY A 226 10.14 -7.04 5.60
CA GLY A 226 10.33 -7.62 6.93
C GLY A 226 11.66 -7.24 7.58
N ARG A 227 12.73 -7.10 6.80
CA ARG A 227 14.02 -6.59 7.30
C ARG A 227 13.94 -5.12 7.68
N GLN A 228 13.22 -4.30 6.91
CA GLN A 228 13.07 -2.88 7.22
C GLN A 228 12.22 -2.66 8.48
N GLU A 229 11.10 -3.37 8.61
CA GLU A 229 10.28 -3.38 9.84
C GLU A 229 11.11 -3.85 11.04
N GLY A 230 11.83 -4.97 10.91
CA GLY A 230 12.68 -5.48 11.98
C GLY A 230 13.79 -4.50 12.41
N ARG A 231 14.37 -3.75 11.47
CA ARG A 231 15.34 -2.68 11.80
C ARG A 231 14.69 -1.52 12.54
N GLN A 232 13.50 -1.09 12.12
CA GLN A 232 12.77 -0.01 12.76
C GLN A 232 12.36 -0.40 14.20
N GLU A 233 11.79 -1.59 14.36
CA GLU A 233 11.38 -2.12 15.68
C GLU A 233 12.58 -2.26 16.63
N GLU A 234 13.70 -2.80 16.14
CA GLU A 234 14.91 -2.94 16.95
C GLU A 234 15.53 -1.58 17.28
N CYS A 235 15.58 -0.64 16.34
CA CYS A 235 16.08 0.71 16.59
C CYS A 235 15.24 1.41 17.68
N ALA A 236 13.91 1.39 17.57
CA ALA A 236 13.01 1.93 18.58
C ALA A 236 13.18 1.24 19.94
N SER A 237 13.30 -0.09 19.97
CA SER A 237 13.55 -0.87 21.18
C SER A 237 14.87 -0.47 21.86
N LEU A 238 15.95 -0.32 21.08
CA LEU A 238 17.25 0.10 21.58
C LEU A 238 17.21 1.53 22.14
N ILE A 239 16.55 2.46 21.46
CA ILE A 239 16.36 3.84 21.94
C ILE A 239 15.63 3.83 23.29
N LEU A 240 14.54 3.08 23.41
CA LEU A 240 13.77 2.98 24.65
C LEU A 240 14.60 2.38 25.79
N ARG A 241 15.38 1.32 25.53
CA ARG A 241 16.27 0.73 26.52
C ARG A 241 17.38 1.69 26.97
N GLN A 242 17.93 2.47 26.04
CA GLN A 242 18.96 3.46 26.35
C GLN A 242 18.39 4.64 27.16
N LEU A 243 17.23 5.18 26.77
CA LEU A 243 16.51 6.19 27.53
C LEU A 243 16.20 5.68 28.94
N GLN A 244 15.69 4.45 29.06
CA GLN A 244 15.37 3.86 30.35
C GLN A 244 16.60 3.74 31.25
N ARG A 245 17.75 3.37 30.67
CA ARG A 245 19.01 3.24 31.40
C ARG A 245 19.60 4.60 31.82
N ARG A 246 19.48 5.63 30.98
CA ARG A 246 20.09 6.94 31.21
C ARG A 246 19.24 7.84 32.10
N PHE A 247 17.91 7.79 31.95
CA PHE A 247 16.98 8.74 32.56
C PHE A 247 15.91 8.10 33.45
N GLY A 248 15.86 6.77 33.55
CA GLY A 248 14.84 6.05 34.32
C GLY A 248 13.54 5.86 33.52
N ALA A 249 12.39 5.78 34.19
CA ALA A 249 11.13 5.46 33.54
C ALA A 249 10.81 6.46 32.40
N VAL A 250 10.58 5.93 31.20
CA VAL A 250 10.14 6.69 30.03
C VAL A 250 8.62 6.75 30.05
N ASP A 251 8.07 7.93 29.77
CA ASP A 251 6.63 8.14 29.75
C ASP A 251 5.95 7.29 28.64
N THR A 252 4.74 6.78 28.93
CA THR A 252 4.02 5.90 28.01
C THR A 252 3.66 6.56 26.67
N ASP A 253 3.38 7.86 26.66
CA ASP A 253 3.12 8.62 25.43
C ASP A 253 4.39 8.73 24.59
N GLN A 254 5.52 9.04 25.23
CA GLN A 254 6.82 9.07 24.56
C GLN A 254 7.20 7.70 23.97
N MET A 255 6.93 6.61 24.70
CA MET A 255 7.15 5.26 24.20
C MET A 255 6.31 4.96 22.94
N ALA A 256 5.05 5.36 22.93
CA ALA A 256 4.18 5.16 21.77
C ALA A 256 4.68 5.96 20.56
N ARG A 257 5.09 7.22 20.78
CA ARG A 257 5.62 8.08 19.73
C ARG A 257 6.92 7.55 19.13
N ILE A 258 7.85 7.08 19.96
CA ILE A 258 9.13 6.51 19.49
C ILE A 258 8.91 5.27 18.62
N ARG A 259 7.94 4.42 18.97
CA ARG A 259 7.59 3.23 18.18
C ARG A 259 6.94 3.56 16.83
N GLN A 260 6.42 4.76 16.66
CA GLN A 260 5.79 5.21 15.42
C GLN A 260 6.74 5.99 14.50
N LEU A 261 7.94 6.33 14.96
CA LEU A 261 8.96 6.97 14.11
C LEU A 261 9.33 6.04 12.97
N ASN A 262 9.47 6.59 11.75
CA ASN A 262 10.06 5.83 10.64
C ASN A 262 11.55 5.56 10.90
N LEU A 263 12.15 4.65 10.13
CA LEU A 263 13.54 4.22 10.36
C LEU A 263 14.53 5.40 10.40
N ALA A 264 14.46 6.35 9.45
CA ALA A 264 15.38 7.48 9.39
C ALA A 264 15.25 8.42 10.61
N GLN A 265 14.01 8.68 11.05
CA GLN A 265 13.73 9.45 12.26
C GLN A 265 14.23 8.73 13.52
N ALA A 266 14.04 7.41 13.60
CA ALA A 266 14.53 6.60 14.71
C ALA A 266 16.08 6.61 14.77
N GLU A 267 16.76 6.47 13.63
CA GLU A 267 18.23 6.56 13.56
C GLU A 267 18.73 7.95 13.98
N THR A 268 18.06 9.02 13.53
CA THR A 268 18.39 10.39 13.92
C THR A 268 18.18 10.63 15.43
N LEU A 269 17.12 10.05 16.00
CA LEU A 269 16.90 10.07 17.44
C LEU A 269 17.99 9.30 18.18
N ALA A 270 18.40 8.14 17.68
CA ALA A 270 19.45 7.33 18.29
C ALA A 270 20.79 8.07 18.40
N GLU A 271 21.14 8.88 17.38
CA GLU A 271 22.31 9.76 17.43
C GLU A 271 22.10 10.93 18.40
N SER A 272 20.99 11.67 18.25
CA SER A 272 20.66 12.83 19.10
C SER A 272 20.60 12.48 20.59
N LEU A 273 20.19 11.25 20.91
CA LEU A 273 20.12 10.71 22.26
C LEU A 273 21.45 10.82 22.99
N LEU A 274 22.58 10.72 22.29
CA LEU A 274 23.91 10.80 22.89
C LEU A 274 24.17 12.17 23.53
N ASP A 275 23.61 13.23 22.94
CA ASP A 275 23.76 14.62 23.39
C ASP A 275 22.75 15.03 24.46
N PHE A 276 21.72 14.21 24.73
CA PHE A 276 20.69 14.54 25.71
C PHE A 276 21.27 14.62 27.13
N GLN A 277 20.96 15.70 27.84
CA GLN A 277 21.37 15.91 29.23
C GLN A 277 20.24 15.62 30.21
N THR A 278 18.98 15.82 29.78
CA THR A 278 17.80 15.68 30.63
C THR A 278 16.63 15.00 29.89
N PRO A 279 15.63 14.47 30.62
CA PRO A 279 14.41 13.96 29.99
C PRO A 279 13.63 15.00 29.18
N ALA A 280 13.84 16.30 29.45
CA ALA A 280 13.18 17.38 28.71
C ALA A 280 13.69 17.50 27.26
N ASP A 281 14.91 17.06 26.98
CA ASP A 281 15.49 17.11 25.63
C ASP A 281 14.74 16.19 24.67
N LEU A 282 14.34 14.99 25.14
CA LEU A 282 13.49 14.08 24.37
C LEU A 282 12.14 14.73 24.03
N LYS A 283 11.51 15.41 25.00
CA LYS A 283 10.24 16.08 24.79
C LYS A 283 10.36 17.21 23.75
N ALA A 284 11.44 17.99 23.83
CA ALA A 284 11.72 19.05 22.86
C ALA A 284 12.00 18.49 21.45
N TRP A 285 12.75 17.40 21.36
CA TRP A 285 13.06 16.74 20.09
C TRP A 285 11.79 16.20 19.41
N LEU A 286 10.96 15.47 20.16
CA LEU A 286 9.70 14.93 19.65
C LEU A 286 8.73 16.03 19.19
N ALA A 287 8.69 17.17 19.91
CA ALA A 287 7.87 18.33 19.53
C ALA A 287 8.37 19.03 18.25
N LYS A 288 9.69 19.12 18.05
CA LYS A 288 10.27 19.67 16.80
C LYS A 288 9.86 18.85 15.59
N LEU A 289 9.86 17.53 15.73
CA LEU A 289 9.47 16.61 14.67
C LEU A 289 8.01 16.83 14.21
N GLU A 290 7.10 17.12 15.13
CA GLU A 290 5.68 17.42 14.82
C GLU A 290 5.50 18.79 14.15
N SER A 291 6.37 19.75 14.46
CA SER A 291 6.35 21.08 13.86
C SER A 291 6.94 21.14 12.44
N GLY A 292 7.60 20.07 11.97
CA GLY A 292 8.25 20.00 10.65
C GLY A 292 9.53 20.83 10.54
N LEU A 293 10.18 21.13 11.67
CA LEU A 293 11.42 21.95 11.77
C LEU A 293 12.66 21.10 12.11
N ALA A 294 12.66 19.82 11.76
CA ALA A 294 13.79 18.92 11.93
C ALA A 294 14.34 18.53 10.54
#